data_AF-A0A662HHR4-F1
#
_entry.id   AF-A0A662HHR4-F1
#
_cell.length_a   1.000
_cell.length_b   1.000
_cell.length_c   1.000
_cell.angle_alpha   90.00
_cell.angle_beta   90.00
_cell.angle_gamma   90.00
#
_symmetry.space_group_name_H-M   'P 1'
#
loop_
_entity.id
_entity.type
_entity.pdbx_description
1 polymer ?
#
loop_
_entity_poly.entity_id
_entity_poly.type
_entity_poly.pdbx_seq_one_letter_code
_entity_poly.pdbx_strand_id
1 'polypeptide(L)'
;MKRALVIDPYTRREIGFVCLTREELLKAVSNPIRIKILRLLSARPMYVRELAEELGINEQTAYYHVNELKRAGLISEVGVVKRKGAVARRLSTAIDGIAVIFKEEIRHEYERLPGFLDELLHYDRAIMVLSNPIAHGPYRGRGMDHHLAAQLAFYIGCKYGAGSELVIKLDTEMRPEDLQENLIVVGGPVANIVTAKLNKYLPIWFDEARDHSIVSKFSGKMYPDDEIGVIELIENPFNPGKTILVIAGKRHTGTKAAFLALTRRWRELSQPNRYEGSYIAHVVEGVDADGDGILDDAEVLE
;
A
#
# COMPACT_ATOMS: atom_id res chain seq x y z
N MET A 1 15.58 -6.35 5.42
CA MET A 1 16.21 -5.03 5.63
C MET A 1 15.20 -3.95 5.34
N LYS A 2 15.06 -2.92 6.18
CA LYS A 2 14.18 -1.78 5.86
C LYS A 2 14.76 -1.04 4.67
N ARG A 3 13.96 -0.85 3.62
CA ARG A 3 14.35 -0.13 2.41
C ARG A 3 13.62 1.22 2.38
N ALA A 4 14.30 2.24 1.91
CA ALA A 4 13.72 3.55 1.66
C ALA A 4 13.91 3.92 0.19
N LEU A 5 12.85 4.41 -0.45
CA LEU A 5 12.93 5.01 -1.77
C LEU A 5 13.71 6.32 -1.69
N VAL A 6 14.65 6.53 -2.60
CA VAL A 6 15.37 7.80 -2.73
C VAL A 6 14.93 8.50 -4.00
N ILE A 7 14.38 9.70 -3.83
CA ILE A 7 14.01 10.60 -4.92
C ILE A 7 14.96 11.79 -4.86
N ASP A 8 15.56 12.13 -5.99
CA ASP A 8 16.34 13.36 -6.13
C ASP A 8 15.42 14.58 -5.95
N PRO A 9 15.65 15.45 -4.95
CA PRO A 9 14.74 16.57 -4.69
C PRO A 9 14.75 17.62 -5.81
N TYR A 10 15.79 17.68 -6.63
CA TYR A 10 15.92 18.65 -7.72
C TYR A 10 15.35 18.10 -9.02
N THR A 11 15.69 16.86 -9.37
CA THR A 11 15.25 16.26 -10.64
C THR A 11 13.91 15.55 -10.54
N ARG A 12 13.43 15.28 -9.31
CA ARG A 12 12.25 14.45 -9.00
C ARG A 12 12.29 13.06 -9.61
N ARG A 13 13.49 12.58 -9.95
CA ARG A 13 13.68 11.23 -10.47
C ARG A 13 13.92 10.27 -9.32
N GLU A 14 13.31 9.09 -9.43
CA GLU A 14 13.68 7.95 -8.61
C GLU A 14 15.15 7.58 -8.88
N ILE A 15 15.94 7.54 -7.81
CA ILE A 15 17.35 7.11 -7.84
C ILE A 15 17.45 5.61 -7.57
N GLY A 16 16.56 5.07 -6.73
CA GLY A 16 16.50 3.66 -6.35
C GLY A 16 16.18 3.46 -4.86
N PHE A 17 16.41 2.25 -4.35
CA PHE A 17 16.14 1.88 -2.96
C PHE A 17 17.42 1.76 -2.13
N VAL A 18 17.47 2.47 -1.01
CA VAL A 18 18.57 2.35 -0.05
C VAL A 18 18.19 1.46 1.12
N CYS A 19 19.13 0.65 1.57
CA CYS A 19 19.02 -0.05 2.85
C CYS A 19 19.28 0.94 3.99
N LEU A 20 18.31 1.08 4.90
CA LEU A 20 18.52 1.80 6.16
C LEU A 20 19.29 0.92 7.13
N THR A 21 20.40 1.42 7.65
CA THR A 21 21.27 0.68 8.57
C THR A 21 21.74 1.55 9.74
N ARG A 22 22.12 0.90 10.85
CA ARG A 22 22.67 1.55 12.04
C ARG A 22 24.19 1.39 12.07
N GLU A 23 24.71 0.21 12.45
CA GLU A 23 26.15 -0.02 12.61
C GLU A 23 26.70 -1.24 11.85
N GLU A 24 25.89 -2.28 11.67
CA GLU A 24 26.38 -3.59 11.17
C GLU A 24 26.90 -3.53 9.73
N LEU A 25 26.24 -2.78 8.84
CA LEU A 25 26.67 -2.64 7.44
C LEU A 25 27.79 -1.62 7.26
N LEU A 26 27.96 -0.68 8.19
CA LEU A 26 29.00 0.35 8.12
C LEU A 26 30.39 -0.26 8.06
N LYS A 27 30.65 -1.31 8.83
CA LYS A 27 31.92 -2.04 8.78
C LYS A 27 32.15 -2.66 7.40
N ALA A 28 31.12 -3.22 6.78
CA ALA A 28 31.21 -3.80 5.44
C ALA A 28 31.41 -2.73 4.35
N VAL A 29 30.98 -1.48 4.54
CA VAL A 29 31.16 -0.42 3.54
C VAL A 29 32.24 0.60 3.87
N SER A 30 32.93 0.49 5.02
CA SER A 30 34.03 1.38 5.41
C SER A 30 35.33 1.16 4.62
N ASN A 31 35.44 0.05 3.88
CA ASN A 31 36.63 -0.24 3.08
C ASN A 31 36.46 0.24 1.63
N PRO A 32 37.40 1.01 1.07
CA PRO A 32 37.28 1.57 -0.27
C PRO A 32 37.21 0.51 -1.38
N ILE A 33 37.85 -0.66 -1.21
CA ILE A 33 37.77 -1.77 -2.18
C ILE A 33 36.35 -2.32 -2.21
N ARG A 34 35.71 -2.50 -1.06
CA ARG A 34 34.33 -2.99 -0.99
C ARG A 34 33.34 -2.01 -1.63
N ILE A 35 33.52 -0.70 -1.45
CA ILE A 35 32.73 0.31 -2.18
C ILE A 35 32.93 0.20 -3.69
N LYS A 36 34.17 0.05 -4.16
CA LYS A 36 34.45 -0.12 -5.59
C LYS A 36 33.83 -1.41 -6.15
N ILE A 37 33.89 -2.53 -5.41
CA ILE A 37 33.23 -3.78 -5.78
C ILE A 37 31.72 -3.56 -5.92
N LEU A 38 31.06 -2.90 -4.96
CA LEU A 38 29.62 -2.62 -5.04
C LEU A 38 29.27 -1.77 -6.27
N ARG A 39 30.07 -0.73 -6.58
CA ARG A 39 29.87 0.12 -7.78
C ARG A 39 30.03 -0.66 -9.10
N LEU A 40 31.00 -1.57 -9.17
CA LEU A 40 31.19 -2.41 -10.36
C LEU A 40 30.01 -3.38 -10.53
N LEU A 41 29.61 -4.03 -9.44
CA LEU A 41 28.50 -4.99 -9.43
C LEU A 41 27.13 -4.35 -9.63
N SER A 42 26.94 -3.07 -9.29
CA SER A 42 25.70 -2.34 -9.58
C SER A 42 25.57 -1.98 -11.07
N ALA A 43 26.68 -1.87 -11.79
CA ALA A 43 26.67 -1.60 -13.23
C ALA A 43 26.40 -2.87 -14.05
N ARG A 44 26.97 -4.02 -13.64
CA ARG A 44 26.73 -5.32 -14.28
C ARG A 44 27.13 -6.50 -13.38
N PRO A 45 26.51 -7.68 -13.53
CA PRO A 45 26.98 -8.88 -12.84
C PRO A 45 28.38 -9.33 -13.28
N MET A 46 29.25 -9.67 -12.32
CA MET A 46 30.65 -10.06 -12.57
C MET A 46 31.08 -11.29 -11.75
N TYR A 47 32.13 -11.98 -12.20
CA TYR A 47 32.86 -12.98 -11.42
C TYR A 47 33.91 -12.32 -10.51
N VAL A 48 34.30 -13.03 -9.44
CA VAL A 48 35.34 -12.57 -8.51
C VAL A 48 36.67 -12.29 -9.22
N ARG A 49 37.02 -13.12 -10.20
CA ARG A 49 38.21 -12.93 -11.02
C ARG A 49 38.16 -11.63 -11.84
N GLU A 50 37.02 -11.33 -12.47
CA GLU A 50 36.85 -10.06 -13.21
C GLU A 50 36.98 -8.86 -12.27
N LEU A 51 36.44 -8.95 -11.04
CA LEU A 51 36.61 -7.91 -10.03
C LEU A 51 38.07 -7.74 -9.62
N ALA A 52 38.82 -8.83 -9.49
CA ALA A 52 40.25 -8.78 -9.15
C ALA A 52 41.06 -8.08 -10.24
N GLU A 53 40.81 -8.44 -11.51
CA GLU A 53 41.43 -7.84 -12.70
C GLU A 53 41.11 -6.34 -12.80
N GLU A 54 39.82 -5.95 -12.70
CA GLU A 54 39.37 -4.55 -12.80
C GLU A 54 39.93 -3.66 -11.68
N LEU A 55 40.12 -4.23 -10.48
CA LEU A 55 40.62 -3.50 -9.30
C LEU A 55 42.14 -3.55 -9.17
N GLY A 56 42.84 -4.33 -9.99
CA GLY A 56 44.30 -4.51 -9.91
C GLY A 56 44.76 -5.17 -8.60
N ILE A 57 43.93 -6.04 -8.01
CA ILE A 57 44.22 -6.75 -6.76
C ILE A 57 44.35 -8.25 -7.01
N ASN A 58 45.03 -8.96 -6.11
CA ASN A 58 45.09 -10.41 -6.23
C ASN A 58 43.72 -11.07 -5.95
N GLU A 59 43.52 -12.25 -6.53
CA GLU A 59 42.23 -12.97 -6.48
C GLU A 59 41.85 -13.36 -5.04
N GLN A 60 42.81 -13.74 -4.19
CA GLN A 60 42.54 -14.07 -2.78
C GLN A 60 41.97 -12.87 -1.99
N THR A 61 42.50 -11.67 -2.24
CA THR A 61 42.05 -10.42 -1.63
C THR A 61 40.65 -10.06 -2.13
N ALA A 62 40.39 -10.25 -3.43
CA ALA A 62 39.05 -10.09 -3.98
C ALA A 62 38.04 -11.04 -3.33
N TYR A 63 38.38 -12.33 -3.18
CA TYR A 63 37.54 -13.32 -2.48
C TYR A 63 37.25 -12.92 -1.04
N TYR A 64 38.25 -12.42 -0.30
CA TYR A 64 38.05 -11.92 1.06
C TYR A 64 37.00 -10.80 1.10
N HIS A 65 37.14 -9.78 0.27
CA HIS A 65 36.18 -8.66 0.24
C HIS A 65 34.78 -9.08 -0.21
N VAL A 66 34.68 -9.96 -1.21
CA VAL A 66 33.42 -10.53 -1.68
C VAL A 66 32.73 -11.32 -0.56
N ASN A 67 33.46 -12.14 0.19
CA ASN A 67 32.87 -12.92 1.28
C ASN A 67 32.33 -12.03 2.40
N GLU A 68 33.05 -10.96 2.76
CA GLU A 68 32.57 -9.99 3.74
C GLU A 68 31.28 -9.28 3.26
N LEU A 69 31.22 -8.87 1.99
CA LEU A 69 30.02 -8.28 1.39
C LEU A 69 28.85 -9.26 1.32
N LYS A 70 29.11 -10.54 1.01
CA LYS A 70 28.09 -11.61 1.03
C LYS A 70 27.53 -11.85 2.41
N ARG A 71 28.39 -11.96 3.43
CA ARG A 71 27.97 -12.13 4.84
C ARG A 71 27.09 -10.99 5.31
N ALA A 72 27.41 -9.76 4.87
CA ALA A 72 26.60 -8.58 5.13
C ALA A 72 25.31 -8.50 4.28
N GLY A 73 25.06 -9.45 3.37
CA GLY A 73 23.89 -9.47 2.49
C GLY A 73 23.87 -8.36 1.43
N LEU A 74 25.01 -7.71 1.16
CA LEU A 74 25.11 -6.59 0.22
C LEU A 74 25.22 -7.03 -1.24
N ILE A 75 25.59 -8.28 -1.47
CA ILE A 75 25.71 -8.89 -2.79
C ILE A 75 25.05 -10.27 -2.81
N SER A 76 24.47 -10.62 -3.96
CA SER A 76 23.79 -11.90 -4.20
C SER A 76 24.35 -12.59 -5.44
N GLU A 77 24.02 -13.86 -5.60
CA GLU A 77 24.38 -14.65 -6.79
C GLU A 77 23.21 -14.65 -7.77
N VAL A 78 23.45 -14.20 -9.01
CA VAL A 78 22.40 -13.99 -10.03
C VAL A 78 22.54 -14.91 -11.24
N GLY A 79 23.49 -15.84 -11.23
CA GLY A 79 23.65 -16.82 -12.30
C GLY A 79 24.76 -17.83 -12.06
N VAL A 80 24.59 -19.05 -12.58
CA VAL A 80 25.55 -20.15 -12.50
C VAL A 80 25.99 -20.57 -13.90
N VAL A 81 27.29 -20.51 -14.19
CA VAL A 81 27.86 -21.06 -15.42
C VAL A 81 28.82 -22.19 -15.06
N LYS A 82 28.54 -23.41 -15.53
CA LYS A 82 29.47 -24.54 -15.45
C LYS A 82 30.53 -24.38 -16.53
N ARG A 83 31.81 -24.26 -16.15
CA ARG A 83 32.95 -24.33 -17.08
C ARG A 83 33.94 -25.38 -16.59
N LYS A 84 34.28 -26.36 -17.44
CA LYS A 84 35.31 -27.39 -17.19
C LYS A 84 35.23 -28.04 -15.79
N GLY A 85 34.02 -28.39 -15.33
CA GLY A 85 33.80 -29.01 -14.03
C GLY A 85 33.74 -28.06 -12.82
N ALA A 86 34.09 -26.78 -12.98
CA ALA A 86 33.96 -25.76 -11.94
C ALA A 86 32.66 -24.94 -12.11
N VAL A 87 32.02 -24.64 -10.98
CA VAL A 87 30.83 -23.77 -10.90
C VAL A 87 31.29 -22.33 -10.70
N ALA A 88 31.20 -21.51 -11.74
CA ALA A 88 31.46 -20.07 -11.64
C ALA A 88 30.13 -19.34 -11.42
N ARG A 89 30.04 -18.55 -10.35
CA ARG A 89 28.83 -17.82 -9.96
C ARG A 89 28.99 -16.34 -10.24
N ARG A 90 28.04 -15.76 -10.97
CA ARG A 90 27.98 -14.31 -11.19
C ARG A 90 27.37 -13.63 -9.99
N LEU A 91 28.01 -12.56 -9.55
CA LEU A 91 27.60 -11.74 -8.42
C LEU A 91 26.90 -10.48 -8.93
N SER A 92 25.96 -9.96 -8.15
CA SER A 92 25.34 -8.65 -8.34
C SER A 92 25.16 -7.98 -6.99
N THR A 93 25.00 -6.65 -6.96
CA THR A 93 24.51 -5.98 -5.76
C THR A 93 23.10 -6.44 -5.43
N ALA A 94 22.81 -6.57 -4.13
CA ALA A 94 21.47 -6.92 -3.62
C ALA A 94 20.65 -5.69 -3.18
N ILE A 95 21.28 -4.51 -3.22
CA ILE A 95 20.73 -3.21 -2.83
C ILE A 95 21.26 -2.12 -3.78
N ASP A 96 20.53 -1.01 -3.92
CA ASP A 96 20.96 0.11 -4.78
C ASP A 96 21.83 1.13 -4.02
N GLY A 97 21.72 1.16 -2.69
CA GLY A 97 22.57 1.99 -1.84
C GLY A 97 22.35 1.77 -0.34
N ILE A 98 23.05 2.55 0.48
CA ILE A 98 22.98 2.50 1.95
C ILE A 98 22.77 3.91 2.48
N ALA A 99 21.88 4.05 3.46
CA ALA A 99 21.70 5.28 4.22
C ALA A 99 21.83 5.02 5.73
N VAL A 100 22.48 5.95 6.42
CA VAL A 100 22.75 5.91 7.85
C VAL A 100 22.08 7.11 8.50
N ILE A 101 21.25 6.83 9.51
CA ILE A 101 20.53 7.87 10.24
C ILE A 101 21.24 8.07 11.58
N PHE A 102 21.85 9.24 11.78
CA PHE A 102 22.61 9.56 13.00
C PHE A 102 21.72 10.03 14.16
N LYS A 103 20.53 10.55 13.86
CA LYS A 103 19.61 11.12 14.85
C LYS A 103 18.23 10.49 14.70
N GLU A 104 17.81 9.72 15.71
CA GLU A 104 16.48 9.14 15.80
C GLU A 104 15.61 9.99 16.75
N GLU A 105 15.25 11.20 16.30
CA GLU A 105 14.13 11.92 16.92
C GLU A 105 12.87 11.65 16.09
N ILE A 106 11.85 11.06 16.72
CA ILE A 106 10.52 11.00 16.11
C ILE A 106 9.97 12.43 16.14
N ARG A 107 10.07 13.12 15.00
CA ARG A 107 9.49 14.46 14.85
C ARG A 107 7.99 14.41 14.52
N HIS A 108 7.54 13.30 13.94
CA HIS A 108 6.16 13.10 13.54
C HIS A 108 5.84 11.61 13.49
N GLU A 109 4.70 11.21 14.05
CA GLU A 109 4.12 9.88 13.81
C GLU A 109 3.03 10.05 12.75
N TYR A 110 3.24 9.45 11.58
CA TYR A 110 2.22 9.46 10.53
C TYR A 110 1.12 8.46 10.87
N GLU A 111 -0.12 8.80 10.51
CA GLU A 111 -1.22 7.86 10.61
C GLU A 111 -0.92 6.59 9.83
N ARG A 112 -1.27 5.45 10.42
CA ARG A 112 -0.98 4.14 9.86
C ARG A 112 -2.19 3.68 9.08
N LEU A 113 -1.93 3.15 7.89
CA LEU A 113 -2.94 2.59 7.02
C LEU A 113 -3.02 1.06 7.20
N PRO A 114 -4.19 0.44 7.01
CA PRO A 114 -4.34 -1.00 7.08
C PRO A 114 -3.40 -1.76 6.14
N GLY A 115 -3.02 -2.98 6.52
CA GLY A 115 -2.07 -3.81 5.77
C GLY A 115 -2.58 -4.22 4.39
N PHE A 116 -3.90 -4.41 4.24
CA PHE A 116 -4.50 -4.80 2.95
C PHE A 116 -4.32 -3.75 1.83
N LEU A 117 -4.04 -2.49 2.17
CA LEU A 117 -3.72 -1.47 1.18
C LEU A 117 -2.36 -1.72 0.51
N ASP A 118 -1.48 -2.50 1.14
CA ASP A 118 -0.23 -2.91 0.52
C ASP A 118 -0.53 -3.75 -0.73
N GLU A 119 -1.45 -4.72 -0.67
CA GLU A 119 -1.82 -5.54 -1.84
C GLU A 119 -2.53 -4.72 -2.92
N LEU A 120 -3.42 -3.80 -2.53
CA LEU A 120 -4.19 -3.00 -3.47
C LEU A 120 -3.36 -1.97 -4.24
N LEU A 121 -2.28 -1.45 -3.63
CA LEU A 121 -1.49 -0.33 -4.17
C LEU A 121 -0.09 -0.72 -4.65
N HIS A 122 0.41 -1.92 -4.37
CA HIS A 122 1.79 -2.28 -4.68
C HIS A 122 2.03 -2.49 -6.19
N TYR A 123 2.69 -1.52 -6.83
CA TYR A 123 3.11 -1.53 -8.25
C TYR A 123 1.98 -1.64 -9.27
N ASP A 124 0.73 -1.42 -8.85
CA ASP A 124 -0.42 -1.46 -9.73
C ASP A 124 -1.12 -0.10 -9.80
N ARG A 125 -1.90 0.07 -10.86
CA ARG A 125 -2.75 1.24 -11.07
C ARG A 125 -4.02 1.07 -10.26
N ALA A 126 -4.30 2.04 -9.39
CA ALA A 126 -5.52 2.10 -8.59
C ALA A 126 -6.31 3.36 -8.92
N ILE A 127 -7.63 3.23 -9.05
CA ILE A 127 -8.53 4.36 -9.28
C ILE A 127 -9.35 4.60 -8.03
N MET A 128 -9.15 5.75 -7.39
CA MET A 128 -10.03 6.25 -6.34
C MET A 128 -11.24 6.92 -6.98
N VAL A 129 -12.42 6.35 -6.73
CA VAL A 129 -13.69 6.77 -7.31
C VAL A 129 -14.47 7.58 -6.28
N LEU A 130 -14.66 8.86 -6.55
CA LEU A 130 -15.40 9.78 -5.70
C LEU A 130 -16.77 10.09 -6.29
N SER A 131 -17.77 10.25 -5.44
CA SER A 131 -19.11 10.67 -5.84
C SER A 131 -19.10 12.09 -6.43
N ASN A 132 -19.73 12.31 -7.58
CA ASN A 132 -19.92 13.66 -8.11
C ASN A 132 -20.73 14.54 -7.11
N PRO A 133 -20.29 15.78 -6.80
CA PRO A 133 -21.00 16.67 -5.87
C PRO A 133 -22.36 17.14 -6.43
N ILE A 134 -22.57 17.07 -7.74
CA ILE A 134 -23.83 17.35 -8.40
C ILE A 134 -24.72 16.11 -8.32
N ALA A 135 -26.01 16.32 -7.99
CA ALA A 135 -26.97 15.22 -7.90
C ALA A 135 -27.09 14.45 -9.23
N HIS A 136 -26.89 13.13 -9.17
CA HIS A 136 -26.86 12.27 -10.36
C HIS A 136 -27.20 10.81 -9.99
N GLY A 137 -27.21 9.93 -10.99
CA GLY A 137 -27.50 8.51 -10.78
C GLY A 137 -28.98 8.21 -10.45
N PRO A 138 -29.29 6.92 -10.18
CA PRO A 138 -30.67 6.48 -9.99
C PRO A 138 -31.33 7.09 -8.75
N TYR A 139 -30.56 7.38 -7.69
CA TYR A 139 -31.06 7.91 -6.42
C TYR A 139 -30.94 9.43 -6.28
N ARG A 140 -30.32 10.12 -7.25
CA ARG A 140 -30.09 11.58 -7.23
C ARG A 140 -29.38 12.08 -5.96
N GLY A 141 -28.49 11.26 -5.39
CA GLY A 141 -27.68 11.64 -4.22
C GLY A 141 -26.55 12.61 -4.58
N ARG A 142 -25.99 13.27 -3.56
CA ARG A 142 -24.85 14.20 -3.68
C ARG A 142 -23.67 13.70 -2.86
N GLY A 143 -22.47 13.83 -3.41
CA GLY A 143 -21.21 13.55 -2.71
C GLY A 143 -20.74 14.66 -1.79
N MET A 144 -20.39 14.34 -0.53
CA MET A 144 -19.83 15.31 0.43
C MET A 144 -18.44 14.90 0.99
N ASP A 145 -17.93 13.74 0.59
CA ASP A 145 -16.79 13.07 1.23
C ASP A 145 -15.40 13.41 0.64
N HIS A 146 -15.31 14.38 -0.29
CA HIS A 146 -14.07 14.70 -1.01
C HIS A 146 -12.90 15.10 -0.09
N HIS A 147 -13.18 15.75 1.03
CA HIS A 147 -12.15 16.16 1.99
C HIS A 147 -11.51 14.97 2.69
N LEU A 148 -12.30 13.95 3.04
CA LEU A 148 -11.83 12.69 3.62
C LEU A 148 -10.98 11.90 2.61
N ALA A 149 -11.44 11.85 1.36
CA ALA A 149 -10.69 11.25 0.27
C ALA A 149 -9.34 11.93 0.02
N ALA A 150 -9.28 13.26 0.09
CA ALA A 150 -8.03 14.01 -0.04
C ALA A 150 -7.04 13.66 1.08
N GLN A 151 -7.53 13.50 2.32
CA GLN A 151 -6.71 13.10 3.46
C GLN A 151 -6.18 11.66 3.29
N LEU A 152 -7.03 10.72 2.88
CA LEU A 152 -6.59 9.36 2.57
C LEU A 152 -5.57 9.31 1.42
N ALA A 153 -5.78 10.09 0.35
CA ALA A 153 -4.85 10.19 -0.76
C ALA A 153 -3.48 10.74 -0.30
N PHE A 154 -3.46 11.69 0.63
CA PHE A 154 -2.22 12.16 1.26
C PHE A 154 -1.51 11.04 2.02
N TYR A 155 -2.21 10.28 2.87
CA TYR A 155 -1.60 9.16 3.60
C TYR A 155 -1.11 8.05 2.68
N ILE A 156 -1.86 7.73 1.63
CA ILE A 156 -1.44 6.80 0.57
C ILE A 156 -0.15 7.33 -0.09
N GLY A 157 -0.12 8.60 -0.48
CA GLY A 157 1.06 9.23 -1.07
C GLY A 157 2.29 9.21 -0.14
N CYS A 158 2.10 9.41 1.16
CA CYS A 158 3.18 9.33 2.15
C CYS A 158 3.74 7.91 2.31
N LYS A 159 2.89 6.88 2.26
CA LYS A 159 3.29 5.47 2.49
C LYS A 159 3.81 4.78 1.22
N TYR A 160 3.12 4.97 0.10
CA TYR A 160 3.37 4.21 -1.14
C TYR A 160 4.16 5.02 -2.19
N GLY A 161 4.09 6.36 -2.14
CA GLY A 161 4.91 7.25 -2.96
C GLY A 161 4.85 6.93 -4.46
N ALA A 162 6.02 6.91 -5.12
CA ALA A 162 6.15 6.64 -6.55
C ALA A 162 5.91 5.17 -6.95
N GLY A 163 5.76 4.26 -5.98
CA GLY A 163 5.56 2.83 -6.23
C GLY A 163 4.14 2.43 -6.60
N SER A 164 3.21 3.38 -6.66
CA SER A 164 1.78 3.16 -6.95
C SER A 164 1.24 4.28 -7.84
N GLU A 165 0.45 3.95 -8.87
CA GLU A 165 -0.26 4.95 -9.67
C GLU A 165 -1.69 5.11 -9.15
N LEU A 166 -1.91 6.09 -8.26
CA LEU A 166 -3.24 6.45 -7.79
C LEU A 166 -3.86 7.52 -8.69
N VAL A 167 -4.94 7.18 -9.39
CA VAL A 167 -5.73 8.11 -10.21
C VAL A 167 -7.02 8.42 -9.47
N ILE A 168 -7.41 9.70 -9.40
CA ILE A 168 -8.69 10.12 -8.80
C ILE A 168 -9.67 10.43 -9.94
N LYS A 169 -10.87 9.86 -9.88
CA LYS A 169 -11.95 10.10 -10.85
C LYS A 169 -13.27 10.31 -10.14
N LEU A 170 -14.16 11.11 -10.74
CA LEU A 170 -15.56 11.09 -10.35
C LEU A 170 -16.23 9.83 -10.88
N ASP A 171 -17.20 9.32 -10.15
CA ASP A 171 -18.01 8.16 -10.55
C ASP A 171 -18.73 8.37 -11.89
N THR A 172 -19.11 9.61 -12.22
CA THR A 172 -19.65 10.00 -13.53
C THR A 172 -18.65 9.96 -14.68
N GLU A 173 -17.35 9.96 -14.38
CA GLU A 173 -16.26 9.90 -15.36
C GLU A 173 -15.75 8.46 -15.60
N MET A 174 -16.26 7.50 -14.82
CA MET A 174 -15.84 6.10 -14.90
C MET A 174 -16.34 5.46 -16.18
N ARG A 175 -15.41 4.81 -16.90
CA ARG A 175 -15.69 4.05 -18.13
C ARG A 175 -15.54 2.54 -17.87
N PRO A 176 -16.07 1.66 -18.73
CA PRO A 176 -15.99 0.21 -18.55
C PRO A 176 -14.55 -0.32 -18.39
N GLU A 177 -13.58 0.27 -19.08
CA GLU A 177 -12.16 -0.07 -18.95
C GLU A 177 -11.59 0.32 -17.58
N ASP A 178 -12.07 1.41 -16.97
CA ASP A 178 -11.64 1.85 -15.65
C ASP A 178 -12.13 0.89 -14.56
N LEU A 179 -13.29 0.24 -14.77
CA LEU A 179 -13.84 -0.75 -13.82
C LEU A 179 -13.03 -2.05 -13.74
N GLN A 180 -12.12 -2.30 -14.68
CA GLN A 180 -11.26 -3.49 -14.70
C GLN A 180 -9.96 -3.32 -13.91
N GLU A 181 -9.75 -2.19 -13.23
CA GLU A 181 -8.54 -1.89 -12.44
C GLU A 181 -8.75 -2.15 -10.95
N ASN A 182 -7.71 -1.93 -10.13
CA ASN A 182 -7.90 -1.82 -8.69
C ASN A 182 -8.70 -0.56 -8.38
N LEU A 183 -9.69 -0.65 -7.51
CA LEU A 183 -10.57 0.48 -7.18
C LEU A 183 -10.57 0.78 -5.70
N ILE A 184 -10.59 2.07 -5.34
CA ILE A 184 -10.96 2.55 -4.01
C ILE A 184 -12.24 3.36 -4.19
N VAL A 185 -13.39 2.78 -3.86
CA VAL A 185 -14.70 3.41 -4.10
C VAL A 185 -15.19 4.03 -2.79
N VAL A 186 -15.44 5.34 -2.84
CA VAL A 186 -15.83 6.11 -1.66
C VAL A 186 -17.28 6.56 -1.78
N GLY A 187 -18.05 6.28 -0.73
CA GLY A 187 -19.45 6.71 -0.58
C GLY A 187 -20.46 5.61 -0.89
N GLY A 188 -21.61 5.67 -0.21
CA GLY A 188 -22.70 4.70 -0.36
C GLY A 188 -23.38 4.74 -1.74
N PRO A 189 -24.24 3.75 -2.04
CA PRO A 189 -24.87 3.58 -3.36
C PRO A 189 -25.77 4.75 -3.77
N VAL A 190 -26.28 5.52 -2.81
CA VAL A 190 -27.07 6.74 -3.07
C VAL A 190 -26.22 7.84 -3.71
N ALA A 191 -24.97 7.98 -3.26
CA ALA A 191 -24.06 9.05 -3.68
C ALA A 191 -23.07 8.62 -4.77
N ASN A 192 -22.72 7.33 -4.86
CA ASN A 192 -21.73 6.80 -5.78
C ASN A 192 -22.31 5.68 -6.65
N ILE A 193 -22.38 5.91 -7.96
CA ILE A 193 -22.94 4.94 -8.93
C ILE A 193 -22.10 3.65 -9.00
N VAL A 194 -20.78 3.73 -8.80
CA VAL A 194 -19.93 2.53 -8.78
C VAL A 194 -20.26 1.67 -7.58
N THR A 195 -20.47 2.26 -6.40
CA THR A 195 -20.95 1.52 -5.21
C THR A 195 -22.32 0.87 -5.48
N ALA A 196 -23.26 1.58 -6.12
CA ALA A 196 -24.56 1.01 -6.48
C ALA A 196 -24.44 -0.23 -7.40
N LYS A 197 -23.51 -0.20 -8.37
CA LYS A 197 -23.23 -1.35 -9.25
C LYS A 197 -22.60 -2.52 -8.48
N LEU A 198 -21.74 -2.22 -7.52
CA LEU A 198 -21.02 -3.20 -6.72
C LEU A 198 -21.88 -3.83 -5.63
N ASN A 199 -22.93 -3.16 -5.16
CA ASN A 199 -23.73 -3.55 -3.99
C ASN A 199 -24.15 -5.02 -3.96
N LYS A 200 -24.53 -5.60 -5.11
CA LYS A 200 -24.94 -7.01 -5.22
C LYS A 200 -23.80 -8.02 -4.96
N TYR A 201 -22.54 -7.59 -5.12
CA TYR A 201 -21.35 -8.40 -4.90
C TYR A 201 -20.79 -8.26 -3.48
N LEU A 202 -21.21 -7.23 -2.73
CA LEU A 202 -20.69 -6.98 -1.39
C LEU A 202 -21.20 -8.01 -0.38
N PRO A 203 -20.33 -8.57 0.48
CA PRO A 203 -20.77 -9.42 1.58
C PRO A 203 -21.54 -8.64 2.65
N ILE A 204 -21.17 -7.38 2.90
CA ILE A 204 -21.94 -6.44 3.72
C ILE A 204 -22.54 -5.41 2.75
N TRP A 205 -23.86 -5.35 2.63
CA TRP A 205 -24.51 -4.67 1.51
C TRP A 205 -25.58 -3.69 2.00
N PHE A 206 -25.98 -2.79 1.11
CA PHE A 206 -26.96 -1.75 1.39
C PHE A 206 -28.35 -2.19 0.92
N ASP A 207 -29.29 -2.34 1.85
CA ASP A 207 -30.66 -2.78 1.56
C ASP A 207 -31.55 -1.62 1.12
N GLU A 208 -31.71 -1.46 -0.20
CA GLU A 208 -32.50 -0.39 -0.81
C GLU A 208 -33.96 -0.37 -0.34
N ALA A 209 -34.54 -1.54 -0.03
CA ALA A 209 -35.91 -1.62 0.45
C ALA A 209 -36.06 -1.08 1.89
N ARG A 210 -34.94 -0.91 2.60
CA ARG A 210 -34.87 -0.49 4.00
C ARG A 210 -33.98 0.74 4.17
N ASP A 211 -34.21 1.75 3.33
CA ASP A 211 -33.47 3.03 3.35
C ASP A 211 -31.93 2.84 3.29
N HIS A 212 -31.49 1.86 2.50
CA HIS A 212 -30.07 1.52 2.36
C HIS A 212 -29.41 1.15 3.70
N SER A 213 -30.15 0.57 4.64
CA SER A 213 -29.59 0.01 5.86
C SER A 213 -28.50 -1.00 5.51
N ILE A 214 -27.41 -1.01 6.28
CA ILE A 214 -26.29 -1.90 6.05
C ILE A 214 -26.62 -3.29 6.61
N VAL A 215 -26.40 -4.34 5.83
CA VAL A 215 -26.76 -5.72 6.20
C VAL A 215 -25.56 -6.63 5.98
N SER A 216 -25.11 -7.31 7.04
CA SER A 216 -24.02 -8.29 6.98
C SER A 216 -24.57 -9.68 6.64
N LYS A 217 -24.07 -10.28 5.54
CA LYS A 217 -24.39 -11.68 5.22
C LYS A 217 -23.72 -12.67 6.20
N PHE A 218 -22.67 -12.25 6.90
CA PHE A 218 -21.94 -13.10 7.83
C PHE A 218 -22.67 -13.25 9.16
N SER A 219 -23.08 -12.12 9.75
CA SER A 219 -23.77 -12.11 11.05
C SER A 219 -25.30 -12.19 10.92
N GLY A 220 -25.85 -11.85 9.74
CA GLY A 220 -27.28 -11.67 9.52
C GLY A 220 -27.85 -10.39 10.15
N LYS A 221 -27.01 -9.53 10.75
CA LYS A 221 -27.45 -8.29 11.39
C LYS A 221 -27.74 -7.20 10.38
N MET A 222 -28.67 -6.33 10.76
CA MET A 222 -28.99 -5.09 10.07
C MET A 222 -28.59 -3.92 10.95
N TYR A 223 -27.98 -2.93 10.31
CA TYR A 223 -27.47 -1.72 10.90
C TYR A 223 -28.18 -0.52 10.26
N PRO A 224 -29.24 0.00 10.90
CA PRO A 224 -30.07 1.05 10.32
C PRO A 224 -29.53 2.46 10.59
N ASP A 225 -28.58 2.63 11.51
CA ASP A 225 -28.15 3.95 11.98
C ASP A 225 -27.28 4.70 10.96
N ASP A 226 -27.30 6.02 11.00
CA ASP A 226 -26.65 6.89 10.01
C ASP A 226 -25.12 6.90 10.19
N GLU A 227 -24.65 6.66 11.41
CA GLU A 227 -23.25 6.64 11.86
C GLU A 227 -22.53 5.34 11.47
N ILE A 228 -23.24 4.38 10.87
CA ILE A 228 -22.68 3.09 10.47
C ILE A 228 -22.01 3.20 9.10
N GLY A 229 -20.77 2.74 9.05
CA GLY A 229 -19.98 2.59 7.83
C GLY A 229 -19.59 1.14 7.57
N VAL A 230 -19.09 0.89 6.36
CA VAL A 230 -18.46 -0.36 5.94
C VAL A 230 -17.12 -0.10 5.29
N ILE A 231 -16.20 -1.03 5.53
CA ILE A 231 -14.89 -1.10 4.88
C ILE A 231 -14.72 -2.52 4.40
N GLU A 232 -14.72 -2.71 3.08
CA GLU A 232 -14.72 -4.05 2.50
C GLU A 232 -13.73 -4.15 1.34
N LEU A 233 -12.86 -5.13 1.41
CA LEU A 233 -11.97 -5.54 0.33
C LEU A 233 -12.57 -6.77 -0.35
N ILE A 234 -12.89 -6.64 -1.63
CA ILE A 234 -13.43 -7.74 -2.45
C ILE A 234 -12.57 -7.95 -3.69
N GLU A 235 -12.60 -9.17 -4.22
CA GLU A 235 -12.14 -9.45 -5.58
C GLU A 235 -12.98 -8.62 -6.57
N ASN A 236 -12.33 -8.03 -7.57
CA ASN A 236 -13.03 -7.21 -8.55
C ASN A 236 -13.91 -8.10 -9.44
N PRO A 237 -15.25 -7.96 -9.39
CA PRO A 237 -16.17 -8.80 -10.17
C PRO A 237 -16.09 -8.57 -11.69
N PHE A 238 -15.43 -7.49 -12.12
CA PHE A 238 -15.18 -7.18 -13.52
C PHE A 238 -13.79 -7.65 -13.99
N ASN A 239 -12.88 -7.99 -13.05
CA ASN A 239 -11.56 -8.53 -13.34
C ASN A 239 -11.00 -9.29 -12.11
N PRO A 240 -11.05 -10.63 -12.07
CA PRO A 240 -10.56 -11.47 -10.96
C PRO A 240 -9.12 -11.24 -10.52
N GLY A 241 -8.26 -10.66 -11.36
CA GLY A 241 -6.88 -10.34 -11.02
C GLY A 241 -6.70 -9.03 -10.26
N LYS A 242 -7.79 -8.32 -9.95
CA LYS A 242 -7.80 -6.98 -9.35
C LYS A 242 -8.68 -6.96 -8.11
N THR A 243 -8.53 -5.92 -7.31
CA THR A 243 -9.17 -5.79 -6.00
C THR A 243 -9.92 -4.47 -5.88
N ILE A 244 -11.05 -4.50 -5.19
CA ILE A 244 -11.86 -3.31 -4.89
C ILE A 244 -11.93 -3.13 -3.38
N LEU A 245 -11.58 -1.93 -2.92
CA LEU A 245 -11.86 -1.44 -1.58
C LEU A 245 -13.09 -0.53 -1.64
N VAL A 246 -14.12 -0.85 -0.85
CA VAL A 246 -15.29 0.00 -0.64
C VAL A 246 -15.20 0.63 0.74
N ILE A 247 -15.32 1.96 0.79
CA ILE A 247 -15.37 2.76 2.03
C ILE A 247 -16.66 3.59 1.96
N ALA A 248 -17.69 3.19 2.69
CA ALA A 248 -19.02 3.77 2.49
C ALA A 248 -19.88 3.70 3.75
N GLY A 249 -20.74 4.70 3.95
CA GLY A 249 -21.92 4.60 4.80
C GLY A 249 -23.18 4.90 3.99
N LYS A 250 -24.36 4.60 4.57
CA LYS A 250 -25.64 4.94 3.92
C LYS A 250 -25.85 6.47 3.85
N ARG A 251 -25.24 7.20 4.78
CA ARG A 251 -25.14 8.66 4.84
C ARG A 251 -23.67 9.09 4.98
N HIS A 252 -23.44 10.39 4.88
CA HIS A 252 -22.12 11.01 5.03
C HIS A 252 -21.46 10.68 6.38
N THR A 253 -22.23 10.66 7.48
CA THR A 253 -21.77 10.33 8.83
C THR A 253 -21.15 8.93 8.88
N GLY A 254 -21.81 7.92 8.31
CA GLY A 254 -21.27 6.56 8.20
C GLY A 254 -20.03 6.45 7.30
N THR A 255 -19.98 7.18 6.17
CA THR A 255 -18.75 7.25 5.36
C THR A 255 -17.60 7.87 6.17
N LYS A 256 -17.87 8.93 6.93
CA LYS A 256 -16.90 9.55 7.85
C LYS A 256 -16.42 8.56 8.91
N ALA A 257 -17.31 7.76 9.50
CA ALA A 257 -16.94 6.71 10.45
C ALA A 257 -15.99 5.68 9.82
N ALA A 258 -16.26 5.25 8.58
CA ALA A 258 -15.36 4.36 7.82
C ALA A 258 -13.97 4.98 7.61
N PHE A 259 -13.88 6.27 7.29
CA PHE A 259 -12.58 6.95 7.19
C PHE A 259 -11.84 7.04 8.53
N LEU A 260 -12.53 7.38 9.62
CA LEU A 260 -11.94 7.43 10.96
C LEU A 260 -11.40 6.06 11.37
N ALA A 261 -12.15 4.98 11.10
CA ALA A 261 -11.70 3.64 11.41
C ALA A 261 -10.43 3.25 10.62
N LEU A 262 -10.28 3.66 9.36
CA LEU A 262 -9.06 3.40 8.58
C LEU A 262 -7.79 3.87 9.27
N THR A 263 -7.84 4.98 10.00
CA THR A 263 -6.65 5.60 10.60
C THR A 263 -6.52 5.30 12.08
N ARG A 264 -7.64 5.19 12.81
CA ARG A 264 -7.68 4.93 14.25
C ARG A 264 -7.70 3.44 14.60
N ARG A 265 -8.33 2.62 13.76
CA ARG A 265 -8.52 1.17 13.97
C ARG A 265 -7.82 0.32 12.90
N TRP A 266 -6.77 0.85 12.28
CA TRP A 266 -6.04 0.20 11.19
C TRP A 266 -5.57 -1.23 11.49
N ARG A 267 -5.23 -1.55 12.75
CA ARG A 267 -4.80 -2.90 13.16
C ARG A 267 -5.94 -3.90 13.10
N GLU A 268 -7.11 -3.50 13.61
CA GLU A 268 -8.31 -4.33 13.65
C GLU A 268 -8.83 -4.54 12.24
N LEU A 269 -8.89 -3.49 11.43
CA LEU A 269 -9.27 -3.58 10.01
C LEU A 269 -8.28 -4.39 9.15
N SER A 270 -7.05 -4.62 9.63
CA SER A 270 -6.09 -5.49 8.95
C SER A 270 -6.32 -6.97 9.27
N GLN A 271 -7.19 -7.30 10.22
CA GLN A 271 -7.56 -8.67 10.53
C GLN A 271 -8.78 -9.10 9.70
N PRO A 272 -8.96 -10.41 9.44
CA PRO A 272 -10.19 -10.91 8.84
C PRO A 272 -11.44 -10.55 9.64
N ASN A 273 -12.59 -10.52 8.96
CA ASN A 273 -13.90 -10.35 9.60
C ASN A 273 -14.09 -11.40 10.71
N ARG A 274 -14.67 -10.99 11.84
CA ARG A 274 -14.81 -11.86 13.03
C ARG A 274 -15.73 -13.07 12.84
N TYR A 275 -16.64 -13.01 11.87
CA TYR A 275 -17.63 -14.06 11.58
C TYR A 275 -17.22 -14.92 10.37
N GLU A 276 -16.43 -14.37 9.44
CA GLU A 276 -15.93 -15.08 8.26
C GLU A 276 -14.44 -14.75 8.01
N GLY A 277 -13.56 -15.67 8.40
CA GLY A 277 -12.11 -15.47 8.41
C GLY A 277 -11.44 -15.40 7.02
N SER A 278 -12.21 -15.57 5.94
CA SER A 278 -11.71 -15.50 4.56
C SER A 278 -11.80 -14.10 3.94
N TYR A 279 -12.46 -13.14 4.61
CA TYR A 279 -12.75 -11.82 4.06
C TYR A 279 -12.20 -10.70 4.95
N ILE A 280 -11.74 -9.62 4.31
CA ILE A 280 -11.49 -8.33 4.96
C ILE A 280 -12.71 -7.46 4.69
N ALA A 281 -13.67 -7.48 5.61
CA ALA A 281 -14.95 -6.82 5.46
C ALA A 281 -15.48 -6.47 6.84
N HIS A 282 -15.69 -5.19 7.14
CA HIS A 282 -15.98 -4.74 8.49
C HIS A 282 -17.14 -3.77 8.50
N VAL A 283 -18.02 -3.92 9.49
CA VAL A 283 -18.97 -2.87 9.87
C VAL A 283 -18.28 -2.02 10.94
N VAL A 284 -18.39 -0.70 10.81
CA VAL A 284 -17.87 0.24 11.78
C VAL A 284 -18.94 1.22 12.22
N GLU A 285 -18.79 1.75 13.42
CA GLU A 285 -19.68 2.77 13.99
C GLU A 285 -18.87 3.99 14.36
N GLY A 286 -19.34 5.17 13.94
CA GLY A 286 -18.76 6.43 14.37
C GLY A 286 -19.13 6.73 15.81
N VAL A 287 -18.14 7.16 16.59
CA VAL A 287 -18.33 7.56 17.99
C VAL A 287 -17.91 9.02 18.17
N ASP A 288 -18.66 9.73 18.99
CA ASP A 288 -18.30 11.03 19.54
C ASP A 288 -17.67 10.80 20.92
N ALA A 289 -16.35 10.68 20.95
CA ALA A 289 -15.58 10.28 22.13
C ALA A 289 -15.40 11.43 23.14
N ASP A 290 -15.38 12.68 22.68
CA ASP A 290 -15.24 13.86 23.53
C ASP A 290 -16.59 14.56 23.87
N GLY A 291 -17.68 14.15 23.23
CA GLY A 291 -19.05 14.55 23.53
C GLY A 291 -19.44 15.91 22.94
N ASP A 292 -18.74 16.39 21.91
CA ASP A 292 -18.98 17.69 21.28
C ASP A 292 -20.03 17.67 20.15
N GLY A 293 -20.58 16.49 19.84
CA GLY A 293 -21.52 16.24 18.77
C GLY A 293 -20.88 15.97 17.41
N ILE A 294 -19.55 15.85 17.34
CA ILE A 294 -18.77 15.59 16.13
C ILE A 294 -18.12 14.21 16.24
N LEU A 295 -18.36 13.35 15.25
CA LEU A 295 -17.64 12.08 15.15
C LEU A 295 -16.12 12.32 15.06
N ASP A 296 -15.38 11.82 16.05
CA ASP A 296 -13.92 11.98 16.21
C ASP A 296 -13.19 10.63 16.35
N ASP A 297 -13.92 9.54 16.61
CA ASP A 297 -13.42 8.17 16.63
C ASP A 297 -14.38 7.18 15.93
N ALA A 298 -13.95 5.93 15.81
CA ALA A 298 -14.79 4.85 15.29
C ALA A 298 -14.44 3.51 15.94
N GLU A 299 -15.44 2.62 16.05
CA GLU A 299 -15.31 1.26 16.54
C GLU A 299 -15.58 0.22 15.45
N VAL A 300 -14.91 -0.93 15.51
CA VAL A 300 -15.15 -2.06 14.61
C VAL A 300 -16.18 -3.00 15.26
N LEU A 301 -17.33 -3.16 14.62
CA LEU A 301 -18.43 -3.99 15.12
C LEU A 301 -18.32 -5.45 14.66
N GLU A 302 -17.82 -5.66 13.43
CA GLU A 302 -17.63 -6.96 12.77
C GLU A 302 -16.23 -7.12 12.17
#